data_AF-A0A946YSC0-F1
#
_entry.id   AF-A0A946YSC0-F1
#
_cell.length_a   1.000
_cell.length_b   1.000
_cell.length_c   1.000
_cell.angle_alpha   90.00
_cell.angle_beta   90.00
_cell.angle_gamma   90.00
#
_symmetry.space_group_name_H-M   'P 1'
#
loop_
_entity.id
_entity.type
_entity.pdbx_description
1 polymer ?
#
loop_
_entity_poly.entity_id
_entity_poly.type
_entity_poly.pdbx_seq_one_letter_code
_entity_poly.pdbx_strand_id
1 'polypeptide(L)'
;KYHHAVVDGARAIHLAQSMLSKSPRARVHDSPLSIEAGNRYRERLQHDTQGYTDTELRNVADFLKAQFDTSVQLFGALKKFTGAWIKRSGPLMMPFMEVPQSSINTQVDGARRFVAQSWPFERVRAIGRVFDGTFNDAVLAVCAGTLRLYLANHAQVPEKSLKAMVPISLRREGDLDASNAVGFLSADLATNIADAGERFSAIQASAHAGKQFFHDLSANEAQLVSILLQVPAMLLLPLGLMSRLPPYNTVISNVPGPRQPMYWNGARLAGMYPASVVTEGIALNITMVTYNKNIDFGFMACRRSLPQAQRLIDYMEQAIVELEQAAGIVE
;
A
#
# COMPACT_ATOMS: atom_id res chain seq x y z
N LYS A 1 -7.65 -9.64 -15.97
CA LYS A 1 -8.21 -9.35 -14.61
C LYS A 1 -7.87 -10.55 -13.73
N TYR A 2 -7.20 -10.32 -12.60
CA TYR A 2 -6.95 -11.36 -11.60
C TYR A 2 -7.87 -11.10 -10.40
N HIS A 3 -8.46 -12.15 -9.83
CA HIS A 3 -9.24 -12.00 -8.61
C HIS A 3 -8.29 -12.01 -7.40
N HIS A 4 -8.49 -11.11 -6.42
CA HIS A 4 -7.61 -11.03 -5.24
C HIS A 4 -7.62 -12.28 -4.36
N ALA A 5 -8.64 -13.14 -4.49
CA ALA A 5 -8.65 -14.46 -3.85
C ALA A 5 -7.56 -15.41 -4.39
N VAL A 6 -7.00 -15.11 -5.57
CA VAL A 6 -6.01 -15.96 -6.26
C VAL A 6 -4.63 -15.29 -6.26
N VAL A 7 -4.57 -13.96 -6.37
CA VAL A 7 -3.32 -13.21 -6.58
C VAL A 7 -3.35 -11.89 -5.82
N ASP A 8 -2.36 -11.64 -4.96
CA ASP A 8 -2.15 -10.31 -4.35
C ASP A 8 -1.53 -9.31 -5.35
N GLY A 9 -1.36 -8.05 -4.93
CA GLY A 9 -0.80 -7.01 -5.79
C GLY A 9 0.62 -7.32 -6.28
N ALA A 10 1.50 -7.83 -5.41
CA ALA A 10 2.89 -8.14 -5.76
C ALA A 10 2.96 -9.31 -6.73
N ARG A 11 2.25 -10.41 -6.45
CA ARG A 11 2.14 -11.57 -7.32
C ARG A 11 1.52 -11.22 -8.67
N ALA A 12 0.58 -10.26 -8.72
CA ALA A 12 0.00 -9.79 -9.98
C ALA A 12 1.05 -9.07 -10.85
N ILE A 13 1.98 -8.32 -10.24
CA ILE A 13 3.10 -7.72 -10.96
C ILE A 13 4.11 -8.76 -11.42
N HIS A 14 4.44 -9.75 -10.59
CA HIS A 14 5.31 -10.87 -11.01
C HIS A 14 4.71 -11.64 -12.19
N LEU A 15 3.41 -11.91 -12.16
CA LEU A 15 2.69 -12.52 -13.27
C LEU A 15 2.63 -11.60 -14.50
N ALA A 16 2.49 -10.29 -14.31
CA ALA A 16 2.57 -9.36 -15.43
C ALA A 16 3.96 -9.37 -16.08
N GLN A 17 5.02 -9.43 -15.29
CA GLN A 17 6.40 -9.48 -15.76
C GLN A 17 6.77 -10.81 -16.41
N SER A 18 6.12 -11.93 -16.05
CA SER A 18 6.37 -13.23 -16.68
C SER A 18 6.06 -13.20 -18.19
N MET A 19 5.07 -12.39 -18.59
CA MET A 19 4.67 -12.16 -19.98
C MET A 19 5.62 -11.27 -20.77
N LEU A 20 6.46 -10.49 -20.08
CA LEU A 20 7.24 -9.41 -20.67
C LEU A 20 8.72 -9.79 -20.83
N SER A 21 9.38 -9.11 -21.75
CA SER A 21 10.82 -9.21 -22.00
C SER A 21 11.52 -7.87 -21.85
N LYS A 22 12.79 -7.92 -21.44
CA LYS A 22 13.70 -6.75 -21.43
C LYS A 22 14.15 -6.37 -22.86
N SER A 23 14.01 -7.28 -23.84
CA SER A 23 14.48 -7.09 -25.22
C SER A 23 13.32 -6.78 -26.18
N PRO A 24 13.43 -5.74 -27.03
CA PRO A 24 12.44 -5.45 -28.08
C PRO A 24 12.42 -6.51 -29.19
N ARG A 25 13.49 -7.31 -29.31
CA ARG A 25 13.58 -8.38 -30.32
C ARG A 25 13.01 -9.70 -29.82
N ALA A 26 12.78 -9.85 -28.52
CA ALA A 26 12.22 -11.07 -27.97
C ALA A 26 10.81 -11.30 -28.51
N ARG A 27 10.50 -12.58 -28.74
CA ARG A 27 9.17 -13.06 -29.07
C ARG A 27 8.81 -14.12 -28.03
N VAL A 28 7.65 -13.94 -27.41
CA VAL A 28 7.08 -14.85 -26.42
C VAL A 28 5.97 -15.60 -27.13
N HIS A 29 6.14 -16.91 -27.23
CA HIS A 29 5.23 -17.80 -27.95
C HIS A 29 4.23 -18.47 -27.00
N ASP A 30 4.59 -18.64 -25.73
CA ASP A 30 3.70 -19.24 -24.74
C ASP A 30 2.64 -18.26 -24.28
N SER A 31 1.49 -18.83 -23.90
CA SER A 31 0.44 -18.04 -23.26
C SER A 31 1.01 -17.32 -22.03
N PRO A 32 0.68 -16.04 -21.83
CA PRO A 32 0.83 -15.32 -20.58
C PRO A 32 0.56 -16.06 -19.26
N LEU A 33 -0.41 -16.97 -19.28
CA LEU A 33 -0.88 -17.70 -18.10
C LEU A 33 -0.40 -19.16 -18.09
N SER A 34 0.54 -19.50 -18.98
CA SER A 34 1.11 -20.83 -19.09
C SER A 34 2.09 -21.14 -17.95
N ILE A 35 2.28 -22.44 -17.68
CA ILE A 35 3.28 -22.92 -16.72
C ILE A 35 4.69 -22.54 -17.23
N GLU A 36 4.91 -22.59 -18.53
CA GLU A 36 6.14 -22.24 -19.22
C GLU A 36 6.53 -20.77 -18.98
N ALA A 37 5.56 -19.85 -19.08
CA ALA A 37 5.79 -18.43 -18.76
C ALA A 37 6.18 -18.22 -17.29
N GLY A 38 5.52 -18.94 -16.38
CA GLY A 38 5.87 -18.95 -14.95
C GLY A 38 7.27 -19.51 -14.68
N ASN A 39 7.65 -20.62 -15.32
CA ASN A 39 8.95 -21.26 -15.17
C ASN A 39 10.09 -20.34 -15.64
N ARG A 40 9.98 -19.76 -16.84
CA ARG A 40 10.98 -18.79 -17.35
C ARG A 40 11.14 -17.58 -16.45
N TYR A 41 10.06 -17.14 -15.80
CA TYR A 41 10.16 -16.02 -14.86
C TYR A 41 10.91 -16.42 -13.58
N ARG A 42 10.62 -17.60 -13.03
CA ARG A 42 11.34 -18.14 -11.87
C ARG A 42 12.83 -18.33 -12.14
N GLU A 43 13.19 -18.88 -13.30
CA GLU A 43 14.59 -19.01 -13.74
C GLU A 43 15.30 -17.65 -13.85
N ARG A 44 14.62 -16.62 -14.37
CA ARG A 44 15.17 -15.25 -14.42
C ARG A 44 15.39 -14.64 -13.04
N LEU A 45 14.48 -14.87 -12.09
CA LEU A 45 14.65 -14.41 -10.70
C LEU A 45 15.83 -15.12 -10.02
N GLN A 46 15.97 -16.43 -10.23
CA GLN A 46 17.08 -17.23 -9.69
C GLN A 46 18.44 -16.81 -10.26
N HIS A 47 18.51 -16.32 -11.50
CA HIS A 47 19.75 -15.80 -12.08
C HIS A 47 20.17 -14.41 -11.58
N ASP A 48 19.24 -13.60 -11.02
CA ASP A 48 19.54 -12.28 -10.43
C ASP A 48 19.87 -12.36 -8.91
N THR A 49 19.68 -13.52 -8.27
CA THR A 49 20.08 -13.79 -6.88
C THR A 49 21.13 -14.90 -6.84
N GLN A 50 22.34 -14.63 -6.33
CA GLN A 50 23.32 -15.69 -6.05
C GLN A 50 22.70 -16.79 -5.18
N GLY A 51 23.07 -18.02 -5.49
CA GLY A 51 22.30 -19.24 -5.23
C GLY A 51 22.15 -19.66 -3.77
N TYR A 52 21.17 -20.53 -3.56
CA TYR A 52 20.86 -21.19 -2.30
C TYR A 52 21.74 -22.43 -2.09
N THR A 53 21.95 -22.80 -0.83
CA THR A 53 22.63 -24.06 -0.46
C THR A 53 21.69 -24.96 0.36
N ASP A 54 21.88 -26.27 0.28
CA ASP A 54 21.07 -27.34 0.92
C ASP A 54 20.91 -27.22 2.45
N THR A 55 21.55 -26.24 3.08
CA THR A 55 21.47 -25.95 4.51
C THR A 55 20.18 -25.22 4.89
N GLU A 56 19.52 -24.52 3.95
CA GLU A 56 18.31 -23.71 4.22
C GLU A 56 17.03 -24.56 4.35
N LEU A 57 16.99 -25.74 3.72
CA LEU A 57 15.87 -26.69 3.83
C LEU A 57 15.76 -27.36 5.21
N ARG A 58 16.85 -27.42 5.98
CA ARG A 58 16.84 -27.99 7.34
C ARG A 58 16.26 -27.03 8.39
N ASN A 59 16.31 -25.72 8.14
CA ASN A 59 15.79 -24.70 9.07
C ASN A 59 14.24 -24.68 9.12
N VAL A 60 13.57 -25.20 8.10
CA VAL A 60 12.10 -25.35 8.06
C VAL A 60 11.61 -26.39 9.08
N ALA A 61 12.41 -27.42 9.38
CA ALA A 61 12.06 -28.46 10.35
C ALA A 61 12.15 -27.97 11.82
N ASP A 62 13.03 -27.00 12.09
CA ASP A 62 13.14 -26.38 13.42
C ASP A 62 12.11 -25.25 13.62
N PHE A 63 11.68 -24.57 12.54
CA PHE A 63 10.60 -23.60 12.56
C PHE A 63 9.24 -24.21 12.94
N LEU A 64 8.97 -25.45 12.52
CA LEU A 64 7.75 -26.20 12.89
C LEU A 64 7.75 -26.67 14.36
N LYS A 65 8.92 -26.79 15.00
CA LYS A 65 9.01 -27.17 16.44
C LYS A 65 8.76 -26.01 17.39
N ALA A 66 8.93 -24.76 16.94
CA ALA A 66 8.67 -23.56 17.75
C ALA A 66 7.17 -23.23 17.91
N GLN A 67 6.28 -24.05 17.35
CA GLN A 67 4.84 -23.81 17.27
C GLN A 67 4.05 -24.26 18.52
N PHE A 68 4.71 -24.62 19.62
CA PHE A 68 4.06 -25.19 20.82
C PHE A 68 4.28 -24.43 22.15
N ASP A 69 4.65 -23.14 22.12
CA ASP A 69 4.67 -22.28 23.34
C ASP A 69 3.66 -21.12 23.24
N THR A 70 2.37 -21.49 23.24
CA THR A 70 1.23 -20.63 22.88
C THR A 70 0.81 -19.65 23.99
N SER A 71 1.25 -19.81 25.25
CA SER A 71 0.74 -19.01 26.39
C SER A 71 1.51 -17.70 26.64
N VAL A 72 2.83 -17.72 26.59
CA VAL A 72 3.68 -16.53 26.86
C VAL A 72 3.62 -15.52 25.71
N GLN A 73 3.59 -16.02 24.48
CA GLN A 73 3.56 -15.19 23.26
C GLN A 73 2.21 -14.46 23.10
N LEU A 74 1.11 -15.10 23.49
CA LEU A 74 -0.23 -14.50 23.48
C LEU A 74 -0.33 -13.35 24.48
N PHE A 75 0.26 -13.50 25.68
CA PHE A 75 0.27 -12.45 26.68
C PHE A 75 1.10 -11.22 26.24
N GLY A 76 2.26 -11.45 25.60
CA GLY A 76 3.10 -10.39 25.03
C GLY A 76 2.38 -9.60 23.93
N ALA A 77 1.78 -10.29 22.96
CA ALA A 77 0.99 -9.68 21.90
C ALA A 77 -0.22 -8.91 22.45
N LEU A 78 -0.96 -9.47 23.41
CA LEU A 78 -2.13 -8.83 24.02
C LEU A 78 -1.75 -7.59 24.82
N LYS A 79 -0.64 -7.63 25.58
CA LYS A 79 -0.12 -6.46 26.31
C LYS A 79 0.32 -5.34 25.36
N LYS A 80 1.01 -5.67 24.26
CA LYS A 80 1.42 -4.67 23.25
C LYS A 80 0.23 -4.09 22.51
N PHE A 81 -0.75 -4.93 22.14
CA PHE A 81 -2.02 -4.51 21.55
C PHE A 81 -2.79 -3.57 22.48
N THR A 82 -3.07 -3.99 23.72
CA THR A 82 -3.78 -3.15 24.70
C THR A 82 -3.02 -1.85 24.99
N GLY A 83 -1.69 -1.90 25.07
CA GLY A 83 -0.84 -0.71 25.22
C GLY A 83 -1.00 0.29 24.07
N ALA A 84 -1.03 -0.19 22.81
CA ALA A 84 -1.25 0.65 21.64
C ALA A 84 -2.66 1.27 21.59
N TRP A 85 -3.67 0.58 22.14
CA TRP A 85 -5.05 1.10 22.22
C TRP A 85 -5.25 2.08 23.38
N ILE A 86 -4.53 1.92 24.49
CA ILE A 86 -4.64 2.75 25.70
C ILE A 86 -3.77 4.01 25.61
N LYS A 87 -2.55 3.92 25.05
CA LYS A 87 -1.69 5.08 24.79
C LYS A 87 -2.21 5.83 23.57
N ARG A 88 -3.27 6.62 23.79
CA ARG A 88 -3.91 7.51 22.80
C ARG A 88 -3.07 8.72 22.41
N SER A 89 -1.94 8.95 23.09
CA SER A 89 -1.05 10.08 22.84
C SER A 89 0.18 9.64 22.04
N GLY A 90 0.32 10.18 20.83
CA GLY A 90 1.49 10.00 19.99
C GLY A 90 1.15 9.76 18.51
N PRO A 91 2.17 9.57 17.67
CA PRO A 91 2.02 9.39 16.23
C PRO A 91 1.47 8.01 15.81
N LEU A 92 1.49 7.02 16.70
CA LEU A 92 0.99 5.67 16.42
C LEU A 92 -0.53 5.68 16.29
N MET A 93 -1.03 5.30 15.11
CA MET A 93 -2.46 5.14 14.87
C MET A 93 -2.83 3.67 14.72
N MET A 94 -4.00 3.32 15.26
CA MET A 94 -4.60 1.99 15.14
C MET A 94 -5.87 2.06 14.29
N PRO A 95 -6.27 0.95 13.64
CA PRO A 95 -7.52 0.87 12.88
C PRO A 95 -8.73 1.15 13.77
N PHE A 96 -9.81 1.69 13.19
CA PHE A 96 -11.06 2.07 13.88
C PHE A 96 -10.95 3.21 14.91
N MET A 97 -9.74 3.59 15.31
CA MET A 97 -9.52 4.70 16.25
C MET A 97 -9.47 6.03 15.50
N GLU A 98 -10.32 6.97 15.90
CA GLU A 98 -10.34 8.35 15.39
C GLU A 98 -10.45 8.46 13.86
N VAL A 99 -11.10 7.50 13.22
CA VAL A 99 -11.39 7.53 11.78
C VAL A 99 -12.59 8.46 11.56
N PRO A 100 -12.45 9.61 10.89
CA PRO A 100 -13.58 10.47 10.58
C PRO A 100 -14.51 9.78 9.57
N GLN A 101 -15.80 10.03 9.68
CA GLN A 101 -16.69 9.78 8.55
C GLN A 101 -16.50 10.89 7.51
N SER A 102 -16.41 10.49 6.24
CA SER A 102 -16.25 11.41 5.12
C SER A 102 -17.00 10.90 3.88
N SER A 103 -17.06 11.71 2.82
CA SER A 103 -17.70 11.31 1.56
C SER A 103 -17.08 10.06 0.92
N ILE A 104 -15.83 9.72 1.28
CA ILE A 104 -15.14 8.51 0.80
C ILE A 104 -15.39 7.26 1.67
N ASN A 105 -16.22 7.33 2.72
CA ASN A 105 -16.58 6.23 3.62
C ASN A 105 -18.03 5.76 3.49
N THR A 106 -18.61 5.89 2.30
CA THR A 106 -20.03 5.61 2.06
C THR A 106 -20.28 4.19 1.59
N GLN A 107 -21.55 3.81 1.47
CA GLN A 107 -21.92 2.54 0.86
C GLN A 107 -21.56 2.53 -0.63
N VAL A 108 -20.85 1.49 -1.05
CA VAL A 108 -20.35 1.37 -2.42
C VAL A 108 -21.41 0.71 -3.29
N ASP A 109 -21.79 1.37 -4.39
CA ASP A 109 -22.75 0.83 -5.37
C ASP A 109 -22.07 -0.12 -6.38
N GLY A 110 -22.74 -0.47 -7.48
CA GLY A 110 -22.15 -1.28 -8.55
C GLY A 110 -21.26 -0.51 -9.53
N ALA A 111 -21.36 0.81 -9.59
CA ALA A 111 -20.67 1.62 -10.60
C ALA A 111 -19.26 2.01 -10.14
N ARG A 112 -18.28 1.85 -11.03
CA ARG A 112 -16.88 2.21 -10.76
C ARG A 112 -16.44 3.34 -11.69
N ARG A 113 -15.59 4.22 -11.18
CA ARG A 113 -14.79 5.15 -11.96
C ARG A 113 -13.33 4.77 -11.75
N PHE A 114 -12.62 4.50 -12.84
CA PHE A 114 -11.19 4.27 -12.83
C PHE A 114 -10.50 5.47 -13.47
N VAL A 115 -9.45 5.95 -12.83
CA VAL A 115 -8.63 7.08 -13.27
C VAL A 115 -7.19 6.67 -13.09
N ALA A 116 -6.32 6.99 -14.05
CA ALA A 116 -4.94 6.61 -13.99
C ALA A 116 -4.05 7.68 -14.63
N GLN A 117 -2.86 7.86 -14.08
CA GLN A 117 -1.87 8.80 -14.60
C GLN A 117 -0.47 8.43 -14.10
N SER A 118 0.54 8.81 -14.87
CA SER A 118 1.96 8.60 -14.54
C SER A 118 2.62 9.91 -14.10
N TRP A 119 3.49 9.83 -13.09
CA TRP A 119 4.40 10.92 -12.72
C TRP A 119 5.85 10.44 -12.72
N PRO A 120 6.84 11.32 -12.99
CA PRO A 120 8.25 10.95 -12.91
C PRO A 120 8.62 10.47 -11.50
N PHE A 121 9.25 9.31 -11.40
CA PHE A 121 9.66 8.72 -10.12
C PHE A 121 10.60 9.63 -9.33
N GLU A 122 11.59 10.22 -10.01
CA GLU A 122 12.56 11.10 -9.36
C GLU A 122 11.93 12.39 -8.84
N ARG A 123 10.82 12.86 -9.44
CA ARG A 123 10.10 14.06 -8.97
C ARG A 123 9.53 13.84 -7.56
N VAL A 124 8.79 12.75 -7.38
CA VAL A 124 8.23 12.38 -6.06
C VAL A 124 9.33 11.96 -5.08
N ARG A 125 10.38 11.28 -5.56
CA ARG A 125 11.52 10.90 -4.73
C ARG A 125 12.31 12.11 -4.21
N ALA A 126 12.43 13.18 -5.00
CA ALA A 126 13.12 14.40 -4.60
C ALA A 126 12.44 15.06 -3.39
N ILE A 127 11.10 15.15 -3.41
CA ILE A 127 10.31 15.63 -2.25
C ILE A 127 10.69 14.85 -0.99
N GLY A 128 10.65 13.51 -1.06
CA GLY A 128 11.00 12.66 0.08
C GLY A 128 12.39 12.95 0.63
N ARG A 129 13.39 13.09 -0.24
CA ARG A 129 14.78 13.39 0.16
C ARG A 129 14.92 14.73 0.88
N VAL A 130 14.24 15.78 0.42
CA VAL A 130 14.37 17.12 1.02
C VAL A 130 13.78 17.18 2.42
N PHE A 131 12.68 16.46 2.66
CA PHE A 131 12.07 16.34 3.98
C PHE A 131 12.66 15.21 4.85
N ASP A 132 13.85 14.69 4.51
CA ASP A 132 14.51 13.56 5.20
C ASP A 132 13.61 12.31 5.34
N GLY A 133 12.68 12.12 4.40
CA GLY A 133 11.71 11.04 4.34
C GLY A 133 12.02 9.98 3.29
N THR A 134 11.35 8.84 3.40
CA THR A 134 11.42 7.79 2.38
C THR A 134 10.52 8.12 1.18
N PHE A 135 10.71 7.39 0.08
CA PHE A 135 9.82 7.46 -1.07
C PHE A 135 8.35 7.20 -0.71
N ASN A 136 8.09 6.25 0.20
CA ASN A 136 6.72 5.94 0.63
C ASN A 136 6.12 7.08 1.45
N ASP A 137 6.91 7.81 2.23
CA ASP A 137 6.43 8.95 3.01
C ASP A 137 6.01 10.09 2.07
N ALA A 138 6.80 10.36 1.01
CA ALA A 138 6.43 11.30 -0.05
C ALA A 138 5.17 10.90 -0.80
N VAL A 139 5.02 9.62 -1.14
CA VAL A 139 3.79 9.09 -1.74
C VAL A 139 2.58 9.32 -0.84
N LEU A 140 2.68 9.04 0.46
CA LEU A 140 1.60 9.26 1.40
C LEU A 140 1.25 10.75 1.52
N ALA A 141 2.26 11.64 1.55
CA ALA A 141 2.07 13.08 1.57
C ALA A 141 1.37 13.61 0.31
N VAL A 142 1.76 13.14 -0.86
CA VAL A 142 1.11 13.48 -2.14
C VAL A 142 -0.34 13.01 -2.15
N CYS A 143 -0.62 11.77 -1.75
CA CYS A 143 -1.99 11.25 -1.63
C CYS A 143 -2.81 12.05 -0.61
N ALA A 144 -2.23 12.43 0.53
CA ALA A 144 -2.89 13.24 1.54
C ALA A 144 -3.28 14.62 1.02
N GLY A 145 -2.36 15.32 0.34
CA GLY A 145 -2.64 16.60 -0.31
C GLY A 145 -3.73 16.46 -1.39
N THR A 146 -3.65 15.40 -2.21
CA THR A 146 -4.66 15.09 -3.24
C THR A 146 -6.05 14.95 -2.62
N LEU A 147 -6.17 14.16 -1.54
CA LEU A 147 -7.43 13.92 -0.85
C LEU A 147 -7.96 15.17 -0.17
N ARG A 148 -7.07 15.97 0.45
CA ARG A 148 -7.44 17.25 1.06
C ARG A 148 -8.01 18.21 0.02
N LEU A 149 -7.34 18.39 -1.13
CA LEU A 149 -7.80 19.23 -2.23
C LEU A 149 -9.12 18.71 -2.82
N TYR A 150 -9.25 17.40 -3.02
CA TYR A 150 -10.50 16.79 -3.48
C TYR A 150 -11.65 17.07 -2.51
N LEU A 151 -11.45 16.84 -1.21
CA LEU A 151 -12.47 17.09 -0.19
C LEU A 151 -12.80 18.57 -0.07
N ALA A 152 -11.83 19.47 -0.17
CA ALA A 152 -12.08 20.91 -0.15
C ALA A 152 -12.96 21.38 -1.33
N ASN A 153 -12.83 20.75 -2.50
CA ASN A 153 -13.57 21.14 -3.71
C ASN A 153 -14.93 20.42 -3.86
N HIS A 154 -15.07 19.21 -3.31
CA HIS A 154 -16.24 18.36 -3.56
C HIS A 154 -17.02 17.96 -2.31
N ALA A 155 -16.50 18.27 -1.11
CA ALA A 155 -17.10 17.90 0.17
C ALA A 155 -16.62 18.85 1.29
N GLN A 156 -16.31 18.31 2.46
CA GLN A 156 -15.71 19.01 3.58
C GLN A 156 -14.45 18.25 4.02
N VAL A 157 -13.36 18.96 4.26
CA VAL A 157 -12.18 18.41 4.96
C VAL A 157 -12.57 18.21 6.44
N PRO A 158 -12.57 16.98 6.98
CA PRO A 158 -12.96 16.76 8.37
C PRO A 158 -11.95 17.38 9.35
N GLU A 159 -12.42 17.73 10.56
CA GLU A 159 -11.55 18.24 11.63
C GLU A 159 -10.49 17.21 12.06
N LYS A 160 -10.88 15.93 12.08
CA LYS A 160 -9.96 14.80 12.27
C LYS A 160 -9.35 14.41 10.94
N SER A 161 -8.10 13.98 10.99
CA SER A 161 -7.39 13.53 9.80
C SER A 161 -7.96 12.23 9.21
N LEU A 162 -7.93 12.10 7.88
CA LEU A 162 -8.17 10.82 7.22
C LEU A 162 -7.05 9.82 7.56
N LYS A 163 -7.40 8.54 7.56
CA LYS A 163 -6.48 7.41 7.77
C LYS A 163 -6.40 6.51 6.54
N ALA A 164 -5.20 6.09 6.19
CA ALA A 164 -4.98 5.12 5.12
C ALA A 164 -4.54 3.76 5.67
N MET A 165 -5.10 2.69 5.13
CA MET A 165 -4.50 1.38 5.22
C MET A 165 -3.31 1.32 4.26
N VAL A 166 -2.12 1.06 4.80
CA VAL A 166 -0.88 0.93 4.02
C VAL A 166 -0.31 -0.47 4.24
N PRO A 167 -0.25 -1.32 3.21
CA PRO A 167 0.42 -2.61 3.32
C PRO A 167 1.92 -2.41 3.58
N ILE A 168 2.46 -3.15 4.56
CA ILE A 168 3.89 -3.17 4.86
C ILE A 168 4.41 -4.61 4.76
N SER A 169 5.66 -4.76 4.34
CA SER A 169 6.33 -6.05 4.46
C SER A 169 6.75 -6.26 5.91
N LEU A 170 6.36 -7.40 6.49
CA LEU A 170 6.82 -7.86 7.80
C LEU A 170 8.06 -8.75 7.69
N ARG A 171 8.64 -8.84 6.50
CA ARG A 171 9.84 -9.63 6.22
C ARG A 171 11.03 -9.02 6.97
N ARG A 172 11.77 -9.86 7.69
CA ARG A 172 13.03 -9.47 8.35
C ARG A 172 14.19 -9.56 7.36
N GLU A 173 15.24 -8.79 7.60
CA GLU A 173 16.47 -8.89 6.82
C GLU A 173 17.00 -10.34 6.88
N GLY A 174 17.26 -10.92 5.70
CA GLY A 174 17.75 -12.31 5.56
C GLY A 174 16.67 -13.40 5.41
N ASP A 175 15.38 -13.12 5.62
CA ASP A 175 14.33 -14.15 5.59
C ASP A 175 13.73 -14.30 4.18
N LEU A 176 14.25 -15.21 3.36
CA LEU A 176 13.85 -15.41 1.94
C LEU A 176 12.55 -16.21 1.75
N ASP A 177 12.07 -16.91 2.79
CA ASP A 177 10.95 -17.87 2.71
C ASP A 177 9.58 -17.29 3.10
N ALA A 178 9.54 -16.09 3.66
CA ALA A 178 8.31 -15.42 4.09
C ALA A 178 7.47 -14.86 2.92
N SER A 179 6.97 -15.74 2.04
CA SER A 179 6.27 -15.38 0.79
C SER A 179 4.99 -14.54 0.99
N ASN A 180 4.41 -14.48 2.20
CA ASN A 180 3.14 -13.79 2.48
C ASN A 180 3.14 -12.95 3.79
N ALA A 181 4.32 -12.57 4.32
CA ALA A 181 4.39 -11.77 5.55
C ALA A 181 4.06 -10.29 5.26
N VAL A 182 2.77 -9.99 5.10
CA VAL A 182 2.24 -8.64 4.87
C VAL A 182 1.43 -8.20 6.08
N GLY A 183 1.82 -7.07 6.66
CA GLY A 183 1.09 -6.37 7.72
C GLY A 183 0.34 -5.18 7.16
N PHE A 184 -0.56 -4.60 7.95
CA PHE A 184 -1.28 -3.38 7.58
C PHE A 184 -1.02 -2.30 8.64
N LEU A 185 -0.42 -1.21 8.18
CA LEU A 185 -0.23 0.02 8.93
C LEU A 185 -1.48 0.90 8.79
N SER A 186 -1.94 1.49 9.89
CA SER A 186 -2.85 2.64 9.86
C SER A 186 -2.01 3.91 9.82
N ALA A 187 -1.92 4.57 8.67
CA ALA A 187 -1.20 5.82 8.53
C ALA A 187 -2.16 7.00 8.71
N ASP A 188 -1.83 7.92 9.62
CA ASP A 188 -2.47 9.23 9.65
C ASP A 188 -2.03 10.03 8.42
N LEU A 189 -2.98 10.54 7.63
CA LEU A 189 -2.69 11.33 6.44
C LEU A 189 -2.53 12.83 6.74
N ALA A 190 -2.62 13.24 8.01
CA ALA A 190 -2.64 14.62 8.48
C ALA A 190 -3.47 15.58 7.59
N THR A 191 -4.62 15.13 7.06
CA THR A 191 -5.41 15.92 6.10
C THR A 191 -6.05 17.15 6.71
N ASN A 192 -6.11 17.23 8.04
CA ASN A 192 -6.54 18.40 8.79
C ASN A 192 -5.46 19.50 8.83
N ILE A 193 -4.18 19.19 8.56
CA ILE A 193 -3.08 20.16 8.47
C ILE A 193 -3.04 20.80 7.08
N ALA A 194 -3.09 22.13 7.04
CA ALA A 194 -3.13 22.90 5.79
C ALA A 194 -1.74 23.03 5.15
N ASP A 195 -0.72 23.36 5.93
CA ASP A 195 0.65 23.48 5.46
C ASP A 195 1.20 22.14 4.95
N ALA A 196 1.82 22.14 3.78
CA ALA A 196 2.27 20.92 3.11
C ALA A 196 3.51 20.30 3.79
N GLY A 197 4.41 21.12 4.32
CA GLY A 197 5.61 20.67 5.03
C GLY A 197 5.26 20.08 6.40
N GLU A 198 4.46 20.80 7.20
CA GLU A 198 3.96 20.30 8.49
C GLU A 198 3.16 18.99 8.31
N ARG A 199 2.33 18.93 7.27
CA ARG A 199 1.58 17.72 6.91
C ARG A 199 2.51 16.56 6.57
N PHE A 200 3.57 16.80 5.78
CA PHE A 200 4.56 15.77 5.46
C PHE A 200 5.21 15.23 6.74
N SER A 201 5.70 16.09 7.64
CA SER A 201 6.36 15.67 8.88
C SER A 201 5.43 14.88 9.79
N ALA A 202 4.15 15.27 9.90
CA ALA A 202 3.15 14.54 10.66
C ALA A 202 2.87 13.13 10.10
N ILE A 203 2.75 13.02 8.77
CA ILE A 203 2.57 11.73 8.08
C ILE A 203 3.79 10.83 8.30
N GLN A 204 4.99 11.38 8.13
CA GLN A 204 6.25 10.66 8.33
C GLN A 204 6.35 10.12 9.77
N ALA A 205 6.04 10.95 10.77
CA ALA A 205 6.02 10.53 12.17
C ALA A 205 5.02 9.39 12.41
N SER A 206 3.81 9.48 11.83
CA SER A 206 2.79 8.43 11.95
C SER A 206 3.22 7.13 11.29
N ALA A 207 3.75 7.21 10.07
CA ALA A 207 4.22 6.05 9.33
C ALA A 207 5.41 5.36 10.02
N HIS A 208 6.35 6.14 10.56
CA HIS A 208 7.48 5.63 11.32
C HIS A 208 7.01 4.92 12.60
N ALA A 209 6.11 5.54 13.36
CA ALA A 209 5.61 4.97 14.62
C ALA A 209 4.94 3.61 14.43
N GLY A 210 4.12 3.45 13.39
CA GLY A 210 3.49 2.16 13.15
C GLY A 210 4.42 1.12 12.50
N LYS A 211 5.41 1.53 11.68
CA LYS A 211 6.49 0.61 11.26
C LYS A 211 7.28 0.11 12.47
N GLN A 212 7.66 1.00 13.39
CA GLN A 212 8.36 0.66 14.62
C GLN A 212 7.55 -0.28 15.50
N PHE A 213 6.24 -0.03 15.65
CA PHE A 213 5.34 -0.92 16.38
C PHE A 213 5.40 -2.36 15.88
N PHE A 214 5.37 -2.59 14.56
CA PHE A 214 5.49 -3.94 14.00
C PHE A 214 6.91 -4.50 14.05
N HIS A 215 7.94 -3.65 13.91
CA HIS A 215 9.34 -4.05 14.02
C HIS A 215 9.67 -4.63 15.42
N ASP A 216 9.07 -4.05 16.47
CA ASP A 216 9.27 -4.49 17.85
C ASP A 216 8.50 -5.78 18.22
N LEU A 217 7.78 -6.38 17.26
CA LEU A 217 7.06 -7.64 17.42
C LEU A 217 7.89 -8.83 16.92
N SER A 218 7.76 -9.97 17.62
CA SER A 218 8.12 -11.26 17.05
C SER A 218 7.24 -11.57 15.82
N ALA A 219 7.66 -12.47 14.92
CA ALA A 219 6.83 -12.84 13.76
C ALA A 219 5.45 -13.39 14.20
N ASN A 220 5.42 -14.22 15.24
CA ASN A 220 4.18 -14.75 15.83
C ASN A 220 3.35 -13.65 16.49
N GLU A 221 3.98 -12.73 17.23
CA GLU A 221 3.28 -11.57 17.82
C GLU A 221 2.67 -10.68 16.74
N ALA A 222 3.40 -10.39 15.65
CA ALA A 222 2.93 -9.60 14.52
C ALA A 222 1.72 -10.25 13.84
N GLN A 223 1.74 -11.58 13.68
CA GLN A 223 0.61 -12.34 13.14
C GLN A 223 -0.62 -12.27 14.07
N LEU A 224 -0.43 -12.50 15.37
CA LEU A 224 -1.52 -12.43 16.36
C LEU A 224 -2.12 -11.02 16.43
N VAL A 225 -1.28 -9.99 16.50
CA VAL A 225 -1.72 -8.59 16.48
C VAL A 225 -2.48 -8.28 15.18
N SER A 226 -1.99 -8.75 14.04
CA SER A 226 -2.68 -8.54 12.75
C SER A 226 -4.07 -9.18 12.71
N ILE A 227 -4.25 -10.35 13.35
CA ILE A 227 -5.57 -10.99 13.50
C ILE A 227 -6.46 -10.16 14.42
N LEU A 228 -5.95 -9.75 15.59
CA LEU A 228 -6.70 -8.95 16.57
C LEU A 228 -7.19 -7.62 15.98
N LEU A 229 -6.38 -6.98 15.13
CA LEU A 229 -6.77 -5.74 14.44
C LEU A 229 -7.93 -5.93 13.46
N GLN A 230 -8.17 -7.15 12.97
CA GLN A 230 -9.26 -7.46 12.04
C GLN A 230 -10.56 -7.89 12.74
N VAL A 231 -10.52 -8.25 14.03
CA VAL A 231 -11.70 -8.72 14.78
C VAL A 231 -12.89 -7.75 14.68
N PRO A 232 -12.73 -6.41 14.83
CA PRO A 232 -13.87 -5.51 14.67
C PRO A 232 -14.43 -5.54 13.24
N ALA A 233 -13.58 -5.67 12.21
CA ALA A 233 -14.05 -5.78 10.82
C ALA A 233 -14.88 -7.05 10.61
N MET A 234 -14.43 -8.18 11.16
CA MET A 234 -15.13 -9.47 11.06
C MET A 234 -16.53 -9.43 11.71
N LEU A 235 -16.71 -8.60 12.74
CA LEU A 235 -18.01 -8.37 13.38
C LEU A 235 -18.88 -7.36 12.61
N LEU A 236 -18.29 -6.26 12.13
CA LEU A 236 -19.03 -5.15 11.51
C LEU A 236 -19.45 -5.43 10.06
N LEU A 237 -18.66 -6.22 9.32
CA LEU A 237 -18.93 -6.55 7.92
C LEU A 237 -20.26 -7.30 7.72
N PRO A 238 -20.56 -8.43 8.40
CA PRO A 238 -21.84 -9.13 8.24
C PRO A 238 -23.05 -8.30 8.72
N LEU A 239 -22.82 -7.30 9.60
CA LEU A 239 -23.84 -6.38 10.07
C LEU A 239 -24.08 -5.18 9.13
N GLY A 240 -23.29 -5.04 8.06
CA GLY A 240 -23.38 -3.90 7.14
C GLY A 240 -22.97 -2.56 7.79
N LEU A 241 -22.19 -2.60 8.87
CA LEU A 241 -21.82 -1.41 9.65
C LEU A 241 -20.46 -0.81 9.25
N MET A 242 -19.77 -1.40 8.26
CA MET A 242 -18.44 -0.93 7.82
C MET A 242 -18.43 0.49 7.25
N SER A 243 -19.53 0.96 6.66
CA SER A 243 -19.66 2.35 6.24
C SER A 243 -19.93 3.33 7.39
N ARG A 244 -20.42 2.83 8.54
CA ARG A 244 -20.62 3.66 9.74
C ARG A 244 -19.41 3.66 10.66
N LEU A 245 -18.72 2.53 10.77
CA LEU A 245 -17.55 2.33 11.63
C LEU A 245 -16.38 1.78 10.80
N PRO A 246 -15.85 2.56 9.84
CA PRO A 246 -14.78 2.10 8.98
C PRO A 246 -13.46 1.99 9.76
N PRO A 247 -12.60 1.00 9.43
CA PRO A 247 -11.25 0.91 10.01
C PRO A 247 -10.32 2.01 9.51
N TYR A 248 -10.55 2.50 8.28
CA TYR A 248 -9.74 3.47 7.56
C TYR A 248 -10.61 4.28 6.60
N ASN A 249 -10.11 5.42 6.12
CA ASN A 249 -10.76 6.22 5.09
C ASN A 249 -10.49 5.71 3.68
N THR A 250 -9.28 5.22 3.43
CA THR A 250 -8.85 4.73 2.12
C THR A 250 -7.77 3.66 2.24
N VAL A 251 -7.39 3.08 1.11
CA VAL A 251 -6.23 2.19 0.98
C VAL A 251 -5.22 2.88 0.06
N ILE A 252 -3.97 2.94 0.50
CA ILE A 252 -2.84 3.41 -0.33
C ILE A 252 -1.84 2.26 -0.42
N SER A 253 -1.67 1.72 -1.62
CA SER A 253 -0.79 0.59 -1.87
C SER A 253 0.27 0.92 -2.90
N ASN A 254 1.52 0.61 -2.60
CA ASN A 254 2.65 0.77 -3.51
C ASN A 254 3.26 -0.60 -3.80
N VAL A 255 3.20 -1.02 -5.06
CA VAL A 255 3.77 -2.29 -5.52
C VAL A 255 5.01 -2.01 -6.37
N PRO A 256 6.20 -2.45 -5.96
CA PRO A 256 7.40 -2.30 -6.77
C PRO A 256 7.24 -3.00 -8.13
N GLY A 257 7.52 -2.28 -9.22
CA GLY A 257 7.51 -2.84 -10.56
C GLY A 257 8.90 -2.82 -11.21
N PRO A 258 8.99 -3.15 -12.51
CA PRO A 258 10.27 -3.28 -13.19
C PRO A 258 10.89 -1.90 -13.45
N ARG A 259 12.17 -1.74 -13.09
CA ARG A 259 12.93 -0.47 -13.22
C ARG A 259 13.47 -0.18 -14.63
N GLN A 260 13.19 -1.03 -15.61
CA GLN A 260 13.67 -0.90 -16.98
C GLN A 260 12.51 -1.02 -17.97
N PRO A 261 12.66 -0.51 -19.21
CA PRO A 261 11.68 -0.72 -20.26
C PRO A 261 11.40 -2.21 -20.48
N MET A 262 10.13 -2.53 -20.69
CA MET A 262 9.64 -3.89 -20.88
C MET A 262 8.88 -3.94 -22.20
N TYR A 263 8.88 -5.10 -22.84
CA TYR A 263 8.31 -5.30 -24.17
C TYR A 263 7.47 -6.57 -24.21
N TRP A 264 6.39 -6.53 -24.99
CA TRP A 264 5.62 -7.71 -25.36
C TRP A 264 5.67 -7.86 -26.88
N ASN A 265 6.38 -8.88 -27.36
CA ASN A 265 6.54 -9.15 -28.80
C ASN A 265 7.02 -7.94 -29.63
N GLY A 266 7.88 -7.11 -29.05
CA GLY A 266 8.40 -5.88 -29.65
C GLY A 266 7.57 -4.62 -29.38
N ALA A 267 6.35 -4.73 -28.87
CA ALA A 267 5.58 -3.58 -28.38
C ALA A 267 6.14 -3.13 -27.02
N ARG A 268 6.55 -1.86 -26.91
CA ARG A 268 7.04 -1.29 -25.66
C ARG A 268 5.87 -1.05 -24.71
N LEU A 269 5.99 -1.49 -23.46
CA LEU A 269 5.03 -1.19 -22.41
C LEU A 269 5.12 0.31 -22.07
N ALA A 270 3.99 1.00 -22.15
CA ALA A 270 3.91 2.45 -21.90
C ALA A 270 3.71 2.78 -20.43
N GLY A 271 2.92 1.97 -19.72
CA GLY A 271 2.62 2.14 -18.29
C GLY A 271 1.87 0.93 -17.72
N MET A 272 1.86 0.83 -16.39
CA MET A 272 1.26 -0.24 -15.61
C MET A 272 0.33 0.35 -14.55
N TYR A 273 -0.96 0.51 -14.89
CA TYR A 273 -1.93 1.16 -14.00
C TYR A 273 -2.77 0.11 -13.24
N PRO A 274 -2.57 -0.06 -11.92
CA PRO A 274 -3.29 -1.05 -11.13
C PRO A 274 -4.75 -0.63 -10.90
N ALA A 275 -5.69 -1.46 -11.33
CA ALA A 275 -7.12 -1.28 -11.07
C ALA A 275 -7.54 -2.13 -9.85
N SER A 276 -7.42 -1.55 -8.66
CA SER A 276 -7.73 -2.21 -7.38
C SER A 276 -9.24 -2.30 -7.10
N VAL A 277 -9.62 -2.70 -5.89
CA VAL A 277 -11.00 -2.89 -5.45
C VAL A 277 -11.39 -1.87 -4.38
N VAL A 278 -12.64 -1.42 -4.45
CA VAL A 278 -13.32 -0.66 -3.40
C VAL A 278 -14.36 -1.56 -2.73
N THR A 279 -14.54 -1.37 -1.43
CA THR A 279 -15.42 -2.17 -0.59
C THR A 279 -16.33 -1.27 0.23
N GLU A 280 -17.34 -1.84 0.86
CA GLU A 280 -18.23 -1.11 1.75
C GLU A 280 -17.43 -0.31 2.80
N GLY A 281 -17.71 0.99 2.92
CA GLY A 281 -17.01 1.90 3.83
C GLY A 281 -15.63 2.39 3.34
N ILE A 282 -15.13 1.93 2.19
CA ILE A 282 -13.90 2.41 1.55
C ILE A 282 -14.17 2.64 0.06
N ALA A 283 -14.72 3.82 -0.25
CA ALA A 283 -15.21 4.15 -1.58
C ALA A 283 -14.11 4.59 -2.57
N LEU A 284 -12.86 4.73 -2.10
CA LEU A 284 -11.68 5.04 -2.90
C LEU A 284 -10.51 4.14 -2.51
N ASN A 285 -9.84 3.60 -3.53
CA ASN A 285 -8.59 2.88 -3.41
C ASN A 285 -7.54 3.52 -4.33
N ILE A 286 -6.37 3.83 -3.77
CA ILE A 286 -5.23 4.38 -4.50
C ILE A 286 -4.15 3.31 -4.53
N THR A 287 -3.85 2.79 -5.72
CA THR A 287 -2.76 1.82 -5.90
C THR A 287 -1.79 2.36 -6.92
N MET A 288 -0.50 2.14 -6.71
CA MET A 288 0.52 2.54 -7.67
C MET A 288 1.55 1.44 -7.91
N VAL A 289 2.15 1.51 -9.10
CA VAL A 289 3.27 0.66 -9.50
C VAL A 289 4.41 1.55 -9.98
N THR A 290 5.63 1.23 -9.56
CA THR A 290 6.82 1.87 -10.14
C THR A 290 7.19 1.16 -11.45
N TYR A 291 7.28 1.90 -12.54
CA TYR A 291 7.65 1.35 -13.84
C TYR A 291 8.67 2.24 -14.56
N ASN A 292 9.83 1.65 -14.90
CA ASN A 292 10.93 2.35 -15.57
C ASN A 292 11.35 3.63 -14.81
N LYS A 293 10.93 4.81 -15.28
CA LYS A 293 11.24 6.12 -14.69
C LYS A 293 10.01 6.80 -14.08
N ASN A 294 8.88 6.12 -14.04
CA ASN A 294 7.60 6.67 -13.62
C ASN A 294 7.01 5.90 -12.44
N ILE A 295 6.05 6.56 -11.79
CA ILE A 295 5.11 5.96 -10.85
C ILE A 295 3.75 6.05 -11.52
N ASP A 296 3.13 4.91 -11.72
CA ASP A 296 1.85 4.77 -12.40
C ASP A 296 0.76 4.59 -11.35
N PHE A 297 -0.05 5.63 -11.14
CA PHE A 297 -1.16 5.61 -10.19
C PHE A 297 -2.44 5.12 -10.84
N GLY A 298 -3.19 4.31 -10.10
CA GLY A 298 -4.56 3.92 -10.40
C GLY A 298 -5.48 4.26 -9.22
N PHE A 299 -6.50 5.06 -9.50
CA PHE A 299 -7.57 5.41 -8.58
C PHE A 299 -8.80 4.60 -8.95
N MET A 300 -9.20 3.67 -8.07
CA MET A 300 -10.50 3.00 -8.19
C MET A 300 -11.47 3.67 -7.24
N ALA A 301 -12.57 4.21 -7.76
CA ALA A 301 -13.57 4.89 -6.97
C ALA A 301 -14.98 4.34 -7.21
N CYS A 302 -15.83 4.37 -6.19
CA CYS A 302 -17.27 4.28 -6.37
C CYS A 302 -17.76 5.56 -7.05
N ARG A 303 -18.41 5.41 -8.22
CA ARG A 303 -18.79 6.56 -9.05
C ARG A 303 -19.76 7.51 -8.35
N ARG A 304 -20.67 6.96 -7.54
CA ARG A 304 -21.67 7.73 -6.80
C ARG A 304 -21.05 8.47 -5.61
N SER A 305 -20.14 7.81 -4.89
CA SER A 305 -19.50 8.36 -3.69
C SER A 305 -18.46 9.42 -4.02
N LEU A 306 -17.76 9.28 -5.15
CA LEU A 306 -16.73 10.22 -5.59
C LEU A 306 -17.10 10.87 -6.93
N PRO A 307 -17.97 11.90 -6.93
CA PRO A 307 -18.27 12.65 -8.14
C PRO A 307 -16.99 13.30 -8.67
N GLN A 308 -16.85 13.31 -9.99
CA GLN A 308 -15.68 13.88 -10.66
C GLN A 308 -14.33 13.29 -10.24
N ALA A 309 -14.25 12.01 -9.87
CA ALA A 309 -13.00 11.35 -9.49
C ALA A 309 -11.85 11.52 -10.50
N GLN A 310 -12.12 11.83 -11.77
CA GLN A 310 -11.08 12.20 -12.75
C GLN A 310 -10.22 13.38 -12.30
N ARG A 311 -10.76 14.32 -11.51
CA ARG A 311 -10.04 15.48 -10.97
C ARG A 311 -8.94 15.10 -9.98
N LEU A 312 -8.93 13.86 -9.48
CA LEU A 312 -7.86 13.38 -8.60
C LEU A 312 -6.47 13.50 -9.25
N ILE A 313 -6.35 13.39 -10.57
CA ILE A 313 -5.05 13.58 -11.25
C ILE A 313 -4.61 15.05 -11.22
N ASP A 314 -5.57 15.98 -11.34
CA ASP A 314 -5.29 17.42 -11.28
C ASP A 314 -4.91 17.82 -9.85
N TYR A 315 -5.63 17.30 -8.85
CA TYR A 315 -5.32 17.53 -7.44
C TYR A 315 -4.02 16.86 -7.01
N MET A 316 -3.65 15.72 -7.61
CA MET A 316 -2.37 15.07 -7.34
C MET A 316 -1.21 15.89 -7.90
N GLU A 317 -1.36 16.44 -9.10
CA GLU A 317 -0.36 17.37 -9.64
C GLU A 317 -0.21 18.61 -8.75
N GLN A 318 -1.33 19.22 -8.31
CA GLN A 318 -1.29 20.36 -7.39
C GLN A 318 -0.63 20.00 -6.06
N ALA A 319 -0.95 18.85 -5.47
CA ALA A 319 -0.34 18.39 -4.22
C ALA A 319 1.17 18.13 -4.36
N ILE A 320 1.63 17.65 -5.51
CA ILE A 320 3.06 17.52 -5.80
C ILE A 320 3.70 18.91 -5.84
N VAL A 321 3.12 19.86 -6.59
CA VAL A 321 3.64 21.24 -6.68
C VAL A 321 3.67 21.93 -5.31
N GLU A 322 2.63 21.81 -4.49
CA GLU A 322 2.60 22.36 -3.12
C GLU A 322 3.76 21.80 -2.26
N LEU A 323 4.04 20.50 -2.36
CA LEU A 323 5.14 19.87 -1.64
C LEU A 323 6.51 20.27 -2.20
N GLU A 324 6.63 20.45 -3.52
CA GLU A 324 7.85 20.94 -4.14
C GLU A 324 8.17 22.38 -3.72
N GLN A 325 7.15 23.24 -3.61
CA GLN A 325 7.27 24.61 -3.10
C GLN A 325 7.69 24.62 -1.62
N ALA A 326 7.02 23.81 -0.80
CA ALA A 326 7.39 23.67 0.62
C ALA A 326 8.81 23.10 0.81
N ALA A 327 9.29 22.29 -0.15
CA ALA A 327 10.65 21.77 -0.20
C ALA A 327 11.67 22.74 -0.83
N GLY A 328 11.25 23.88 -1.38
CA GLY A 328 12.14 24.78 -2.13
C GLY A 328 12.75 24.16 -3.39
N ILE A 329 12.07 23.20 -4.00
CA ILE A 329 12.49 22.54 -5.26
C ILE A 329 12.10 23.37 -6.50
N VAL A 330 11.02 24.15 -6.39
CA VAL A 330 10.55 25.10 -7.41
C VAL A 330 10.46 26.48 -6.79
N GLU A 331 10.88 27.51 -7.54
CA GLU A 331 10.69 28.94 -7.21
C GLU A 331 9.23 29.37 -7.35
#